data_AF-A0A3D2CNU2-F1
#
_entry.id   AF-A0A3D2CNU2-F1
#
_cell.length_a   1.000
_cell.length_b   1.000
_cell.length_c   1.000
_cell.angle_alpha   90.00
_cell.angle_beta   90.00
_cell.angle_gamma   90.00
#
_symmetry.space_group_name_H-M   'P 1'
#
loop_
_entity.id
_entity.type
_entity.pdbx_description
1 polymer ?
#
loop_
_entity_poly.entity_id
_entity_poly.type
_entity_poly.pdbx_seq_one_letter_code
_entity_poly.pdbx_strand_id
1 'polypeptide(L)'
;MKSTLKKAFVCLLAVALLVPVFCVPSSARTPLAYNIYSNPTGVPLGWNAFTIDFMSTETPNYTYWALANFSVAMTKESKVTYRSLSGGGAYAGLQNRAPTATQGFSGIMSFWEWFYTDSNGEQQSLRATRIYPKGSSEFGGEGEGTNIIAQYNWQPNKWYRMYLKSWVNPETKTTYVGQWFLDIEAGEWTLFSYFDTHMINSYLTGNAGLFMENYVSATNTEERDFRTKNIYFMDKRTNEWVSTPSCFLSFGGHSAEYPKIGTHEFGSTDEYFWGKAGAPVENQDEYEKTAQQKAIYSIKQPEQPDETAAPVIKSLTSGDTKKDGAITKTAIRWEMDEKSTPFFSYTLKVTDQNGKELFASAATAPELTELSFENTEAAYKCELTVTDVFGKTATATYTSEAYGEEPAPTTPDESSTVAPTDETTTPDASTSEPVSSSEESTVAPAETETPSADTTPNNDESSFPVVPVVIAVAAVAVIGGGCGVYFATKKKKKQ
;
A
#
# COMPACT_ATOMS: atom_id res chain seq x y z
N MET A 1 2.51 42.65 90.07
CA MET A 1 2.09 41.79 91.20
C MET A 1 0.85 41.01 90.80
N LYS A 2 0.94 39.66 90.86
CA LYS A 2 -0.10 38.65 91.15
C LYS A 2 -1.45 38.78 90.40
N SER A 3 -1.82 37.84 89.54
CA SER A 3 -2.29 36.52 89.99
C SER A 3 -2.21 35.45 88.87
N THR A 4 -1.75 34.28 89.28
CA THR A 4 -1.39 33.08 88.51
C THR A 4 -2.55 32.11 88.30
N LEU A 5 -2.62 31.53 87.10
CA LEU A 5 -2.71 30.10 86.78
C LEU A 5 -3.92 29.26 87.30
N LYS A 6 -4.71 28.68 86.38
CA LYS A 6 -4.95 27.21 86.29
C LYS A 6 -5.78 26.79 85.04
N LYS A 7 -5.11 25.98 84.20
CA LYS A 7 -5.55 24.76 83.50
C LYS A 7 -6.56 24.82 82.32
N ALA A 8 -6.04 24.56 81.12
CA ALA A 8 -6.40 23.45 80.19
C ALA A 8 -5.79 23.76 78.81
N PHE A 9 -4.60 23.27 78.47
CA PHE A 9 -4.33 22.01 77.74
C PHE A 9 -5.09 21.86 76.40
N VAL A 10 -4.33 22.04 75.31
CA VAL A 10 -4.44 21.40 73.99
C VAL A 10 -5.66 21.76 73.12
N CYS A 11 -5.41 22.58 72.09
CA CYS A 11 -5.73 22.30 70.68
C CYS A 11 -5.53 23.58 69.86
N LEU A 12 -4.34 23.75 69.30
CA LEU A 12 -4.08 24.76 68.27
C LEU A 12 -3.57 24.01 67.05
N LEU A 13 -4.49 23.39 66.31
CA LEU A 13 -4.23 22.81 65.00
C LEU A 13 -5.52 22.84 64.16
N ALA A 14 -5.37 23.45 62.99
CA ALA A 14 -6.22 23.32 61.81
C ALA A 14 -7.70 23.68 61.99
N VAL A 15 -8.02 24.95 61.71
CA VAL A 15 -9.29 25.28 61.03
C VAL A 15 -9.15 24.75 59.60
N ALA A 16 -9.35 23.45 59.43
CA ALA A 16 -9.63 22.84 58.14
C ALA A 16 -11.11 23.15 57.84
N LEU A 17 -11.33 24.23 57.09
CA LEU A 17 -12.55 24.40 56.33
C LEU A 17 -12.70 23.16 55.42
N LEU A 18 -13.65 22.29 55.78
CA LEU A 18 -14.23 21.28 54.91
C LEU A 18 -14.95 22.00 53.76
N VAL A 19 -14.18 22.43 52.76
CA VAL A 19 -14.68 22.52 51.40
C VAL A 19 -14.66 21.08 50.89
N PRO A 20 -15.78 20.46 50.53
CA PRO A 20 -15.72 19.26 49.73
C PRO A 20 -14.97 19.66 48.47
N VAL A 21 -13.73 19.18 48.35
CA VAL A 21 -13.06 19.08 47.06
C VAL A 21 -13.97 18.15 46.27
N PHE A 22 -14.92 18.73 45.54
CA PHE A 22 -15.42 18.12 44.34
C PHE A 22 -14.17 17.96 43.49
N CYS A 23 -13.56 16.78 43.59
CA CYS A 23 -12.79 16.23 42.50
C CYS A 23 -13.79 16.27 41.36
N VAL A 24 -13.71 17.29 40.51
CA VAL A 24 -14.41 17.27 39.23
C VAL A 24 -13.90 15.98 38.61
N PRO A 25 -14.72 14.93 38.47
CA PRO A 25 -14.26 13.75 37.77
C PRO A 25 -13.73 14.27 36.45
N SER A 26 -12.48 13.93 36.10
CA SER A 26 -12.01 14.15 34.74
C SER A 26 -13.14 13.67 33.86
N SER A 27 -13.74 14.55 33.05
CA SER A 27 -14.90 14.22 32.24
C SER A 27 -14.61 12.89 31.56
N ALA A 28 -15.27 11.82 32.02
CA ALA A 28 -14.93 10.48 31.57
C ALA A 28 -15.08 10.50 30.06
N ARG A 29 -13.99 10.17 29.34
CA ARG A 29 -14.06 10.15 27.88
C ARG A 29 -15.21 9.25 27.49
N THR A 30 -16.05 9.70 26.57
CA THR A 30 -17.16 8.87 26.10
C THR A 30 -16.56 7.60 25.49
N PRO A 31 -17.04 6.40 25.87
CA PRO A 31 -16.44 5.16 25.39
C PRO A 31 -16.55 5.04 23.87
N LEU A 32 -15.57 4.37 23.27
CA LEU A 32 -15.59 3.98 21.86
C LEU A 32 -15.77 2.47 21.76
N ALA A 33 -16.17 1.97 20.61
CA ALA A 33 -16.11 0.53 20.39
C ALA A 33 -14.65 0.03 20.42
N TYR A 34 -14.49 -1.26 20.66
CA TYR A 34 -13.19 -1.91 20.58
C TYR A 34 -12.57 -1.74 19.19
N ASN A 35 -11.27 -1.43 19.17
CA ASN A 35 -10.49 -1.52 17.94
C ASN A 35 -10.04 -2.98 17.78
N ILE A 36 -10.09 -3.52 16.58
CA ILE A 36 -9.53 -4.85 16.27
C ILE A 36 -8.36 -4.67 15.33
N TYR A 37 -7.28 -5.40 15.58
CA TYR A 37 -6.05 -5.38 14.81
C TYR A 37 -5.81 -6.76 14.19
N SER A 38 -5.41 -6.78 12.92
CA SER A 38 -4.94 -7.96 12.21
C SER A 38 -3.54 -7.72 11.68
N ASN A 39 -2.55 -8.33 12.31
CA ASN A 39 -1.14 -8.12 11.97
C ASN A 39 -0.58 -9.34 11.24
N PRO A 40 -0.29 -9.25 9.94
CA PRO A 40 0.37 -10.32 9.20
C PRO A 40 1.68 -10.76 9.87
N THR A 41 1.93 -12.06 9.83
CA THR A 41 3.17 -12.69 10.32
C THR A 41 4.05 -13.10 9.13
N GLY A 42 5.37 -13.20 9.33
CA GLY A 42 6.29 -13.56 8.24
C GLY A 42 6.49 -12.45 7.18
N VAL A 43 6.20 -11.20 7.53
CA VAL A 43 6.36 -10.05 6.61
C VAL A 43 7.84 -9.81 6.32
N PRO A 44 8.24 -9.59 5.05
CA PRO A 44 9.62 -9.20 4.74
C PRO A 44 9.99 -7.86 5.40
N LEU A 45 11.28 -7.68 5.72
CA LEU A 45 11.78 -6.45 6.38
C LEU A 45 11.50 -5.16 5.58
N GLY A 46 11.36 -5.30 4.26
CA GLY A 46 10.93 -4.23 3.36
C GLY A 46 10.31 -4.80 2.10
N TRP A 47 9.40 -4.05 1.51
CA TRP A 47 8.58 -4.50 0.39
C TRP A 47 8.29 -3.36 -0.57
N ASN A 48 8.11 -3.70 -1.85
CA ASN A 48 7.82 -2.73 -2.92
C ASN A 48 6.35 -2.73 -3.32
N ALA A 49 5.60 -3.80 -2.99
CA ALA A 49 4.18 -3.89 -3.23
C ALA A 49 3.50 -4.71 -2.12
N PHE A 50 2.21 -4.46 -1.91
CA PHE A 50 1.38 -5.15 -0.94
C PHE A 50 -0.05 -5.29 -1.47
N THR A 51 -0.67 -6.44 -1.21
CA THR A 51 -2.09 -6.66 -1.52
C THR A 51 -2.85 -7.18 -0.32
N ILE A 52 -4.13 -6.83 -0.25
CA ILE A 52 -5.09 -7.38 0.71
C ILE A 52 -6.49 -7.31 0.12
N ASP A 53 -7.23 -8.41 0.23
CA ASP A 53 -8.66 -8.44 -0.07
C ASP A 53 -9.43 -8.13 1.20
N PHE A 54 -10.47 -7.32 1.07
CA PHE A 54 -11.28 -6.80 2.15
C PHE A 54 -12.77 -6.89 1.81
N MET A 55 -13.58 -7.23 2.81
CA MET A 55 -15.03 -7.12 2.78
C MET A 55 -15.54 -6.81 4.19
N SER A 56 -16.62 -6.03 4.28
CA SER A 56 -17.38 -5.84 5.52
C SER A 56 -18.87 -5.99 5.22
N THR A 57 -19.62 -6.53 6.16
CA THR A 57 -21.09 -6.66 6.09
C THR A 57 -21.77 -5.66 7.02
N GLU A 58 -21.17 -5.38 8.18
CA GLU A 58 -21.67 -4.43 9.16
C GLU A 58 -20.81 -3.16 9.13
N THR A 59 -21.37 -2.11 8.51
CA THR A 59 -20.64 -0.87 8.21
C THR A 59 -21.29 0.35 8.84
N PRO A 60 -21.34 0.48 10.17
CA PRO A 60 -21.90 1.65 10.81
C PRO A 60 -21.09 2.89 10.45
N ASN A 61 -21.75 4.05 10.44
CA ASN A 61 -21.08 5.30 10.18
C ASN A 61 -19.96 5.52 11.20
N TYR A 62 -18.96 6.28 10.78
CA TYR A 62 -17.78 6.59 11.58
C TYR A 62 -16.90 5.37 11.89
N THR A 63 -16.77 4.50 10.89
CA THR A 63 -15.89 3.34 10.95
C THR A 63 -14.76 3.49 9.95
N TYR A 64 -13.56 3.21 10.42
CA TYR A 64 -12.35 3.16 9.59
C TYR A 64 -11.76 1.77 9.60
N TRP A 65 -11.47 1.25 8.41
CA TRP A 65 -10.66 0.06 8.19
C TRP A 65 -9.33 0.48 7.54
N ALA A 66 -8.29 0.65 8.36
CA ALA A 66 -6.93 0.75 7.85
C ALA A 66 -6.52 -0.62 7.35
N LEU A 67 -6.36 -0.79 6.04
CA LEU A 67 -6.02 -2.08 5.43
C LEU A 67 -4.50 -2.29 5.38
N ALA A 68 -3.72 -1.22 5.53
CA ALA A 68 -2.28 -1.27 5.76
C ALA A 68 -1.84 -0.10 6.64
N ASN A 69 -1.14 -0.39 7.74
CA ASN A 69 -0.31 0.56 8.46
C ASN A 69 1.18 0.28 8.15
N PHE A 70 1.89 1.27 7.63
CA PHE A 70 3.23 1.09 7.11
C PHE A 70 4.10 2.33 7.32
N SER A 71 5.34 2.27 6.86
CA SER A 71 6.27 3.39 6.84
C SER A 71 7.08 3.36 5.54
N VAL A 72 7.70 4.48 5.21
CA VAL A 72 8.67 4.58 4.12
C VAL A 72 10.06 4.53 4.74
N ALA A 73 10.91 3.63 4.26
CA ALA A 73 12.19 3.35 4.89
C ALA A 73 13.11 4.59 4.90
N MET A 74 13.69 4.91 6.05
CA MET A 74 14.73 5.94 6.17
C MET A 74 16.09 5.35 5.75
N THR A 75 16.30 5.26 4.43
CA THR A 75 17.52 4.71 3.83
C THR A 75 18.77 5.49 4.22
N LYS A 76 19.94 4.89 3.99
CA LYS A 76 21.22 5.57 4.21
C LYS A 76 21.28 6.89 3.43
N GLU A 77 20.82 6.89 2.19
CA GLU A 77 20.81 8.06 1.32
C GLU A 77 19.85 9.14 1.84
N SER A 78 18.63 8.77 2.25
CA SER A 78 17.72 9.70 2.91
C SER A 78 18.32 10.31 4.17
N LYS A 79 19.08 9.54 4.96
CA LYS A 79 19.75 10.05 6.19
C LYS A 79 20.96 10.93 5.91
N VAL A 80 21.57 10.80 4.73
CA VAL A 80 22.64 11.70 4.27
C VAL A 80 22.04 13.02 3.79
N THR A 81 20.94 12.96 3.03
CA THR A 81 20.22 14.14 2.54
C THR A 81 19.53 14.90 3.68
N TYR A 82 18.84 14.18 4.56
CA TYR A 82 18.07 14.72 5.67
C TYR A 82 18.72 14.31 7.00
N ARG A 83 19.52 15.20 7.59
CA ARG A 83 20.25 14.91 8.83
C ARG A 83 19.29 14.71 10.00
N SER A 84 19.57 13.74 10.87
CA SER A 84 18.76 13.43 12.05
C SER A 84 17.30 13.05 11.73
N LEU A 85 17.05 12.48 10.54
CA LEU A 85 15.72 12.12 10.06
C LEU A 85 14.97 11.23 11.06
N SER A 86 13.73 11.60 11.35
CA SER A 86 12.81 10.90 12.25
C SER A 86 11.35 11.15 11.85
N GLY A 87 10.40 10.55 12.58
CA GLY A 87 8.96 10.68 12.28
C GLY A 87 8.51 9.79 11.12
N GLY A 88 7.50 10.24 10.40
CA GLY A 88 6.84 9.47 9.36
C GLY A 88 5.92 8.37 9.90
N GLY A 89 5.48 7.54 8.96
CA GLY A 89 4.39 6.59 9.16
C GLY A 89 3.29 6.87 8.14
N ALA A 90 2.51 5.86 7.81
CA ALA A 90 1.47 5.96 6.83
C ALA A 90 0.38 4.92 7.08
N TYR A 91 -0.81 5.22 6.58
CA TYR A 91 -1.88 4.23 6.48
C TYR A 91 -2.68 4.40 5.20
N ALA A 92 -3.30 3.31 4.77
CA ALA A 92 -4.18 3.28 3.62
C ALA A 92 -5.34 2.32 3.87
N GLY A 93 -6.54 2.65 3.39
CA GLY A 93 -7.71 1.80 3.59
C GLY A 93 -9.03 2.41 3.15
N LEU A 94 -10.12 1.97 3.80
CA LEU A 94 -11.49 2.32 3.47
C LEU A 94 -12.23 2.85 4.71
N GLN A 95 -13.19 3.75 4.50
CA GLN A 95 -14.01 4.35 5.57
C GLN A 95 -15.49 4.34 5.20
N ASN A 96 -16.34 4.24 6.22
CA ASN A 96 -17.72 4.71 6.14
C ASN A 96 -17.89 5.94 7.04
N ARG A 97 -18.08 7.10 6.42
CA ARG A 97 -18.14 8.41 7.10
C ARG A 97 -19.58 8.84 7.38
N ALA A 98 -19.75 10.00 8.01
CA ALA A 98 -21.07 10.52 8.37
C ALA A 98 -22.03 10.62 7.16
N PRO A 99 -23.36 10.44 7.35
CA PRO A 99 -24.35 10.56 6.27
C PRO A 99 -24.39 11.93 5.58
N THR A 100 -23.96 12.98 6.28
CA THR A 100 -23.91 14.35 5.77
C THR A 100 -22.57 14.70 5.11
N ALA A 101 -21.58 13.80 5.17
CA ALA A 101 -20.32 14.01 4.49
C ALA A 101 -20.53 13.77 2.99
N THR A 102 -20.03 14.67 2.15
CA THR A 102 -19.93 14.50 0.69
C THR A 102 -18.98 13.35 0.27
N GLN A 103 -18.50 12.57 1.24
CA GLN A 103 -17.44 11.57 1.14
C GLN A 103 -17.83 10.32 1.95
N GLY A 104 -19.03 9.77 1.78
CA GLY A 104 -19.56 8.61 2.53
C GLY A 104 -18.64 7.37 2.52
N PHE A 105 -18.94 6.36 1.71
CA PHE A 105 -18.05 5.22 1.47
C PHE A 105 -16.80 5.68 0.71
N SER A 106 -15.70 5.85 1.45
CA SER A 106 -14.48 6.53 0.99
C SER A 106 -13.25 5.63 1.04
N GLY A 107 -12.27 5.95 0.19
CA GLY A 107 -10.89 5.51 0.36
C GLY A 107 -10.08 6.55 1.13
N ILE A 108 -8.95 6.12 1.69
CA ILE A 108 -8.00 6.98 2.38
C ILE A 108 -6.56 6.50 2.15
N MET A 109 -5.65 7.47 2.01
CA MET A 109 -4.21 7.28 2.20
C MET A 109 -3.62 8.52 2.88
N SER A 110 -2.82 8.31 3.93
CA SER A 110 -2.21 9.37 4.74
C SER A 110 -0.74 9.08 5.01
N PHE A 111 0.05 10.14 5.08
CA PHE A 111 1.46 10.13 5.47
C PHE A 111 1.67 11.17 6.57
N TRP A 112 2.18 10.74 7.73
CA TRP A 112 2.71 11.69 8.72
C TRP A 112 3.99 12.32 8.20
N GLU A 113 4.27 13.54 8.66
CA GLU A 113 5.49 14.25 8.29
C GLU A 113 6.74 13.61 8.90
N TRP A 114 7.85 13.73 8.19
CA TRP A 114 9.17 13.46 8.71
C TRP A 114 9.80 14.75 9.22
N PHE A 115 10.72 14.62 10.17
CA PHE A 115 11.47 15.74 10.73
C PHE A 115 12.96 15.55 10.50
N TYR A 116 13.66 16.62 10.13
CA TYR A 116 15.11 16.61 9.92
C TYR A 116 15.74 17.95 10.32
N THR A 117 17.06 17.95 10.46
CA THR A 117 17.85 19.16 10.71
C THR A 117 18.51 19.61 9.41
N ASP A 118 18.33 20.86 9.01
CA ASP A 118 18.99 21.42 7.84
C ASP A 118 20.48 21.77 8.06
N SER A 119 21.12 22.36 7.06
CA SER A 119 22.53 22.77 7.11
C SER A 119 22.81 23.88 8.12
N ASN A 120 21.81 24.67 8.50
CA ASN A 120 21.92 25.75 9.47
C ASN A 120 21.70 25.27 10.90
N GLY A 121 21.29 24.00 11.08
CA GLY A 121 20.97 23.44 12.38
C GLY A 121 19.52 23.64 12.80
N GLU A 122 18.65 24.10 11.90
CA GLU A 122 17.24 24.32 12.17
C GLU A 122 16.41 23.05 11.91
N GLN A 123 15.37 22.84 12.70
CA GLN A 123 14.43 21.74 12.50
C GLN A 123 13.46 22.07 11.38
N GLN A 124 13.33 21.14 10.44
CA GLN A 124 12.47 21.21 9.28
C GLN A 124 11.53 20.01 9.26
N SER A 125 10.35 20.18 8.64
CA SER A 125 9.47 19.06 8.29
C SER A 125 9.54 18.73 6.81
N LEU A 126 9.32 17.46 6.49
CA LEU A 126 9.22 16.93 5.14
C LEU A 126 7.86 16.24 5.02
N ARG A 127 7.03 16.72 4.10
CA ARG A 127 5.67 16.22 3.87
C ARG A 127 5.56 15.58 2.50
N ALA A 128 4.86 14.45 2.42
CA ALA A 128 4.54 13.83 1.14
C ALA A 128 3.69 14.78 0.29
N THR A 129 3.92 14.80 -1.03
CA THR A 129 3.15 15.61 -1.98
C THR A 129 2.24 14.71 -2.79
N ARG A 130 0.93 14.99 -2.77
CA ARG A 130 -0.03 14.25 -3.58
C ARG A 130 0.14 14.62 -5.06
N ILE A 131 0.45 13.62 -5.88
CA ILE A 131 0.61 13.80 -7.32
C ILE A 131 -0.71 13.50 -8.03
N TYR A 132 -1.40 12.44 -7.60
CA TYR A 132 -2.72 12.07 -8.11
C TYR A 132 -3.72 11.75 -6.99
N PRO A 133 -4.99 12.18 -7.15
CA PRO A 133 -5.37 13.32 -7.99
C PRO A 133 -4.65 14.58 -7.51
N LYS A 134 -4.26 15.48 -8.42
CA LYS A 134 -3.54 16.71 -8.04
C LYS A 134 -4.33 17.50 -6.97
N GLY A 135 -3.62 17.98 -5.95
CA GLY A 135 -4.17 18.84 -4.91
C GLY A 135 -3.47 18.61 -3.58
N SER A 136 -3.92 19.29 -2.53
CA SER A 136 -3.37 19.16 -1.19
C SER A 136 -4.49 18.95 -0.17
N SER A 137 -4.22 18.10 0.82
CA SER A 137 -5.04 17.96 2.02
C SER A 137 -4.12 17.55 3.15
N GLU A 138 -4.33 18.15 4.32
CA GLU A 138 -3.50 17.96 5.50
C GLU A 138 -4.36 17.46 6.66
N PHE A 139 -3.73 16.76 7.60
CA PHE A 139 -4.34 16.35 8.86
C PHE A 139 -3.45 16.75 10.04
N GLY A 140 -4.07 16.87 11.22
CA GLY A 140 -3.45 17.30 12.47
C GLY A 140 -4.13 16.67 13.69
N GLY A 141 -3.66 17.00 14.89
CA GLY A 141 -4.26 16.57 16.17
C GLY A 141 -3.81 15.19 16.68
N GLU A 142 -3.25 14.35 15.80
CA GLU A 142 -2.59 13.07 16.11
C GLU A 142 -1.14 13.03 15.57
N GLY A 143 -0.53 14.22 15.48
CA GLY A 143 0.58 14.49 14.58
C GLY A 143 0.09 15.14 13.29
N GLU A 144 1.01 15.73 12.53
CA GLU A 144 0.70 16.47 11.30
C GLU A 144 1.14 15.68 10.07
N GLY A 145 0.44 15.86 8.96
CA GLY A 145 0.77 15.16 7.73
C GLY A 145 -0.10 15.52 6.53
N THR A 146 0.05 14.75 5.46
CA THR A 146 -0.68 14.93 4.20
C THR A 146 -1.53 13.71 3.93
N ASN A 147 -2.74 13.91 3.41
CA ASN A 147 -3.63 12.81 3.08
C ASN A 147 -4.44 13.02 1.80
N ILE A 148 -5.20 12.00 1.50
CA ILE A 148 -6.43 12.09 0.71
C ILE A 148 -7.48 11.25 1.40
N ILE A 149 -8.67 11.84 1.54
CA ILE A 149 -9.90 11.11 1.81
C ILE A 149 -10.84 11.50 0.69
N ALA A 150 -11.29 10.52 -0.09
CA ALA A 150 -12.12 10.77 -1.25
C ALA A 150 -13.14 9.64 -1.43
N GLN A 151 -14.28 9.99 -2.01
CA GLN A 151 -15.32 9.03 -2.30
C GLN A 151 -14.79 7.95 -3.24
N TYR A 152 -14.93 6.69 -2.86
CA TYR A 152 -14.61 5.51 -3.67
C TYR A 152 -15.87 4.67 -3.96
N ASN A 153 -16.96 4.88 -3.22
CA ASN A 153 -18.24 4.20 -3.40
C ASN A 153 -18.21 2.68 -3.24
N TRP A 154 -17.25 2.15 -2.47
CA TRP A 154 -17.26 0.74 -2.09
C TRP A 154 -18.57 0.37 -1.39
N GLN A 155 -19.00 -0.88 -1.56
CA GLN A 155 -20.27 -1.37 -1.03
C GLN A 155 -20.05 -2.48 0.02
N PRO A 156 -20.87 -2.55 1.07
CA PRO A 156 -20.90 -3.70 1.96
C PRO A 156 -21.23 -4.99 1.21
N ASN A 157 -20.82 -6.14 1.75
CA ASN A 157 -21.03 -7.48 1.16
C ASN A 157 -20.32 -7.73 -0.18
N LYS A 158 -19.37 -6.87 -0.57
CA LYS A 158 -18.52 -7.06 -1.74
C LYS A 158 -17.05 -7.17 -1.37
N TRP A 159 -16.30 -7.94 -2.15
CA TRP A 159 -14.85 -8.03 -2.01
C TRP A 159 -14.14 -6.96 -2.83
N TYR A 160 -13.24 -6.24 -2.16
CA TYR A 160 -12.34 -5.29 -2.78
C TYR A 160 -10.89 -5.70 -2.52
N ARG A 161 -10.02 -5.57 -3.52
CA ARG A 161 -8.57 -5.68 -3.31
C ARG A 161 -7.97 -4.30 -3.22
N MET A 162 -7.23 -4.03 -2.15
CA MET A 162 -6.31 -2.89 -2.09
C MET A 162 -4.93 -3.34 -2.57
N TYR A 163 -4.32 -2.56 -3.47
CA TYR A 163 -2.96 -2.75 -3.95
C TYR A 163 -2.15 -1.49 -3.63
N LEU A 164 -1.04 -1.65 -2.90
CA LEU A 164 -0.05 -0.60 -2.67
C LEU A 164 1.22 -0.92 -3.45
N LYS A 165 1.85 0.11 -4.01
CA LYS A 165 3.17 -0.03 -4.66
C LYS A 165 4.02 1.20 -4.43
N SER A 166 5.30 0.98 -4.13
CA SER A 166 6.31 2.02 -4.15
C SER A 166 7.23 1.89 -5.38
N TRP A 167 7.67 3.02 -5.91
CA TRP A 167 8.67 3.08 -6.96
C TRP A 167 9.53 4.32 -6.81
N VAL A 168 10.71 4.32 -7.44
CA VAL A 168 11.63 5.45 -7.43
C VAL A 168 11.46 6.22 -8.73
N ASN A 169 11.31 7.54 -8.64
CA ASN A 169 11.42 8.40 -9.79
C ASN A 169 12.90 8.45 -10.25
N PRO A 170 13.23 8.08 -11.50
CA PRO A 170 14.61 7.97 -11.95
C PRO A 170 15.33 9.33 -12.03
N GLU A 171 14.62 10.44 -12.17
CA GLU A 171 15.18 11.79 -12.27
C GLU A 171 15.47 12.38 -10.88
N THR A 172 14.45 12.40 -10.01
CA THR A 172 14.55 13.02 -8.68
C THR A 172 15.15 12.09 -7.63
N LYS A 173 15.16 10.77 -7.88
CA LYS A 173 15.49 9.70 -6.93
C LYS A 173 14.53 9.61 -5.73
N THR A 174 13.44 10.37 -5.74
CA THR A 174 12.43 10.35 -4.68
C THR A 174 11.49 9.15 -4.86
N THR A 175 10.93 8.69 -3.75
CA THR A 175 10.11 7.48 -3.70
C THR A 175 8.64 7.86 -3.74
N TYR A 176 7.95 7.29 -4.70
CA TYR A 176 6.53 7.44 -4.90
C TYR A 176 5.81 6.25 -4.27
N VAL A 177 4.59 6.48 -3.78
CA VAL A 177 3.72 5.43 -3.23
C VAL A 177 2.32 5.62 -3.79
N GLY A 178 1.81 4.60 -4.46
CA GLY A 178 0.49 4.57 -5.06
C GLY A 178 -0.44 3.55 -4.42
N GLN A 179 -1.74 3.83 -4.51
CA GLN A 179 -2.84 3.02 -4.04
C GLN A 179 -3.86 2.81 -5.17
N TRP A 180 -4.20 1.55 -5.39
CA TRP A 180 -5.27 1.12 -6.28
C TRP A 180 -6.28 0.28 -5.53
N PHE A 181 -7.51 0.30 -6.02
CA PHE A 181 -8.55 -0.61 -5.60
C PHE A 181 -9.11 -1.38 -6.79
N LEU A 182 -9.43 -2.64 -6.58
CA LEU A 182 -10.17 -3.49 -7.51
C LEU A 182 -11.49 -3.89 -6.85
N ASP A 183 -12.62 -3.60 -7.50
CA ASP A 183 -13.87 -4.30 -7.22
C ASP A 183 -13.76 -5.70 -7.84
N ILE A 184 -13.62 -6.73 -7.01
CA ILE A 184 -13.29 -8.09 -7.49
C ILE A 184 -14.43 -8.67 -8.31
N GLU A 185 -15.68 -8.34 -7.98
CA GLU A 185 -16.86 -8.84 -8.69
C GLU A 185 -17.03 -8.17 -10.06
N ALA A 186 -16.82 -6.85 -10.12
CA ALA A 186 -16.90 -6.10 -11.38
C ALA A 186 -15.66 -6.32 -12.28
N GLY A 187 -14.52 -6.65 -11.67
CA GLY A 187 -13.22 -6.72 -12.32
C GLY A 187 -12.62 -5.33 -12.59
N GLU A 188 -13.17 -4.27 -12.01
CA GLU A 188 -12.82 -2.88 -12.34
C GLU A 188 -11.73 -2.33 -11.42
N TRP A 189 -10.62 -1.90 -12.02
CA TRP A 189 -9.53 -1.26 -11.32
C TRP A 189 -9.69 0.27 -11.26
N THR A 190 -9.35 0.84 -10.11
CA THR A 190 -9.30 2.30 -9.91
C THR A 190 -7.95 2.68 -9.32
N LEU A 191 -7.20 3.55 -10.00
CA LEU A 191 -6.13 4.32 -9.36
C LEU A 191 -6.77 5.31 -8.39
N PHE A 192 -6.55 5.12 -7.09
CA PHE A 192 -7.15 5.99 -6.09
C PHE A 192 -6.29 7.23 -5.83
N SER A 193 -5.00 7.02 -5.55
CA SER A 193 -4.06 8.12 -5.37
C SER A 193 -2.61 7.67 -5.45
N TYR A 194 -1.70 8.62 -5.66
CA TYR A 194 -0.28 8.39 -5.36
C TYR A 194 0.43 9.69 -4.97
N PHE A 195 1.49 9.53 -4.18
CA PHE A 195 2.25 10.61 -3.55
C PHE A 195 3.73 10.46 -3.86
N ASP A 196 4.43 11.59 -4.03
CA ASP A 196 5.88 11.64 -3.85
C ASP A 196 6.15 11.85 -2.36
N THR A 197 6.87 10.91 -1.74
CA THR A 197 7.21 10.96 -0.31
C THR A 197 8.44 11.84 -0.03
N HIS A 198 9.15 12.25 -1.08
CA HIS A 198 10.47 12.89 -1.05
C HIS A 198 11.59 12.05 -0.42
N MET A 199 11.29 10.83 0.01
CA MET A 199 12.29 9.91 0.55
C MET A 199 13.17 9.37 -0.58
N ILE A 200 14.49 9.36 -0.37
CA ILE A 200 15.46 9.02 -1.39
C ILE A 200 15.65 7.49 -1.49
N ASN A 201 15.45 6.95 -2.69
CA ASN A 201 15.68 5.55 -3.06
C ASN A 201 15.13 4.55 -2.02
N SER A 202 13.90 4.78 -1.57
CA SER A 202 13.25 4.09 -0.46
C SER A 202 12.29 2.99 -0.93
N TYR A 203 11.66 2.35 0.03
CA TYR A 203 10.71 1.24 -0.09
C TYR A 203 9.81 1.23 1.15
N LEU A 204 8.77 0.39 1.12
CA LEU A 204 7.80 0.30 2.21
C LEU A 204 8.28 -0.67 3.30
N THR A 205 7.96 -0.38 4.54
CA THR A 205 8.33 -1.19 5.71
C THR A 205 7.20 -1.15 6.75
N GLY A 206 7.38 -1.91 7.84
CA GLY A 206 6.30 -2.24 8.77
C GLY A 206 5.56 -3.51 8.34
N ASN A 207 4.62 -3.94 9.18
CA ASN A 207 3.91 -5.20 9.01
C ASN A 207 2.62 -5.09 8.18
N ALA A 208 2.30 -3.91 7.63
CA ALA A 208 1.01 -3.61 6.99
C ALA A 208 -0.18 -4.02 7.87
N GLY A 209 -0.07 -3.79 9.19
CA GLY A 209 -1.12 -4.16 10.14
C GLY A 209 -2.44 -3.51 9.78
N LEU A 210 -3.51 -4.31 9.72
CA LEU A 210 -4.87 -3.84 9.59
C LEU A 210 -5.39 -3.41 10.96
N PHE A 211 -6.20 -2.34 10.99
CA PHE A 211 -7.07 -2.07 12.12
C PHE A 211 -8.46 -1.61 11.70
N MET A 212 -9.45 -2.02 12.48
CA MET A 212 -10.81 -1.52 12.43
C MET A 212 -11.06 -0.63 13.65
N GLU A 213 -11.56 0.58 13.42
CA GLU A 213 -11.75 1.60 14.45
C GLU A 213 -13.13 2.27 14.36
N ASN A 214 -13.74 2.47 15.52
CA ASN A 214 -14.81 3.43 15.75
C ASN A 214 -14.19 4.73 16.25
N TYR A 215 -14.29 5.80 15.47
CA TYR A 215 -13.64 7.08 15.81
C TYR A 215 -14.60 8.12 16.41
N VAL A 216 -15.88 7.75 16.66
CA VAL A 216 -16.83 8.58 17.42
C VAL A 216 -17.69 7.74 18.35
N SER A 217 -18.03 8.29 19.51
CA SER A 217 -18.85 7.61 20.50
C SER A 217 -20.32 7.43 20.10
N ALA A 218 -20.82 8.21 19.14
CA ALA A 218 -22.23 8.15 18.73
C ALA A 218 -22.66 6.79 18.15
N THR A 219 -21.70 6.01 17.61
CA THR A 219 -21.95 4.68 17.01
C THR A 219 -21.23 3.57 17.77
N ASN A 220 -20.78 3.81 19.01
CA ASN A 220 -19.94 2.87 19.77
C ASN A 220 -20.59 1.52 20.11
N THR A 221 -21.92 1.43 20.10
CA THR A 221 -22.68 0.19 20.32
C THR A 221 -23.18 -0.45 19.03
N GLU A 222 -23.00 0.21 17.88
CA GLU A 222 -23.28 -0.39 16.58
C GLU A 222 -22.19 -1.41 16.25
N GLU A 223 -22.58 -2.59 15.79
CA GLU A 223 -21.65 -3.63 15.36
C GLU A 223 -20.96 -3.22 14.07
N ARG A 224 -19.66 -3.48 13.98
CA ARG A 224 -18.83 -3.29 12.80
C ARG A 224 -17.94 -4.49 12.60
N ASP A 225 -17.66 -4.85 11.37
CA ASP A 225 -16.85 -6.03 11.09
C ASP A 225 -15.86 -5.87 9.93
N PHE A 226 -15.00 -6.86 9.76
CA PHE A 226 -14.19 -7.02 8.56
C PHE A 226 -13.95 -8.51 8.28
N ARG A 227 -13.64 -8.79 7.02
CA ARG A 227 -13.06 -10.04 6.53
C ARG A 227 -11.88 -9.71 5.63
N THR A 228 -10.77 -10.43 5.80
CA THR A 228 -9.58 -10.23 4.96
C THR A 228 -8.88 -11.53 4.56
N LYS A 229 -8.28 -11.52 3.37
CA LYS A 229 -7.48 -12.60 2.80
C LYS A 229 -6.54 -12.05 1.72
N ASN A 230 -5.81 -12.91 1.03
CA ASN A 230 -4.93 -12.55 -0.07
C ASN A 230 -3.92 -11.45 0.30
N ILE A 231 -3.27 -11.68 1.45
CA ILE A 231 -2.25 -10.81 2.02
C ILE A 231 -0.89 -11.23 1.46
N TYR A 232 -0.36 -10.45 0.53
CA TYR A 232 0.92 -10.71 -0.12
C TYR A 232 1.82 -9.48 -0.08
N PHE A 233 3.12 -9.71 -0.03
CA PHE A 233 4.15 -8.67 -0.06
C PHE A 233 5.16 -8.98 -1.14
N MET A 234 5.53 -8.01 -1.97
CA MET A 234 6.66 -8.16 -2.88
C MET A 234 7.95 -7.79 -2.14
N ASP A 235 8.81 -8.77 -1.78
CA ASP A 235 10.07 -8.51 -1.06
C ASP A 235 10.94 -7.59 -1.91
N LYS A 236 11.35 -6.45 -1.33
CA LYS A 236 12.14 -5.44 -2.04
C LYS A 236 13.51 -5.94 -2.51
N ARG A 237 14.02 -7.04 -1.94
CA ARG A 237 15.35 -7.60 -2.25
C ARG A 237 15.31 -8.54 -3.44
N THR A 238 14.25 -9.34 -3.56
CA THR A 238 14.13 -10.37 -4.60
C THR A 238 13.16 -9.96 -5.70
N ASN A 239 12.27 -9.00 -5.43
CA ASN A 239 11.09 -8.66 -6.24
C ASN A 239 10.13 -9.85 -6.45
N GLU A 240 10.13 -10.81 -5.53
CA GLU A 240 9.22 -11.95 -5.54
C GLU A 240 8.10 -11.75 -4.52
N TRP A 241 6.92 -12.32 -4.79
CA TRP A 241 5.82 -12.30 -3.84
C TRP A 241 6.04 -13.28 -2.68
N VAL A 242 5.74 -12.80 -1.49
CA VAL A 242 5.71 -13.54 -0.23
C VAL A 242 4.28 -13.59 0.26
N SER A 243 3.73 -14.79 0.37
CA SER A 243 2.42 -15.06 0.96
C SER A 243 2.50 -15.02 2.49
N THR A 244 1.58 -14.31 3.13
CA THR A 244 1.46 -14.28 4.60
C THR A 244 0.11 -14.89 5.04
N PRO A 245 -0.01 -16.24 5.09
CA PRO A 245 -1.26 -16.93 5.38
C PRO A 245 -1.64 -16.92 6.87
N SER A 246 -0.97 -16.12 7.71
CA SER A 246 -1.16 -16.10 9.16
C SER A 246 -1.09 -14.70 9.73
N CYS A 247 -2.04 -14.37 10.61
CA CYS A 247 -2.17 -13.07 11.25
C CYS A 247 -2.27 -13.21 12.77
N PHE A 248 -1.58 -12.33 13.49
CA PHE A 248 -1.82 -12.10 14.91
C PHE A 248 -3.02 -11.15 15.07
N LEU A 249 -4.15 -11.69 15.51
CA LEU A 249 -5.37 -10.94 15.77
C LEU A 249 -5.41 -10.50 17.24
N SER A 250 -5.77 -9.23 17.44
CA SER A 250 -5.83 -8.63 18.77
C SER A 250 -6.83 -7.48 18.84
N PHE A 251 -7.03 -6.93 20.02
CA PHE A 251 -7.91 -5.80 20.26
C PHE A 251 -7.24 -4.72 21.13
N GLY A 252 -7.77 -3.50 21.04
CA GLY A 252 -7.38 -2.37 21.89
C GLY A 252 -7.89 -2.57 23.31
N GLY A 253 -7.02 -2.42 24.31
CA GLY A 253 -7.39 -2.65 25.70
C GLY A 253 -8.39 -1.62 26.24
N HIS A 254 -9.27 -2.07 27.14
CA HIS A 254 -10.13 -1.19 27.94
C HIS A 254 -9.33 -0.57 29.09
N SER A 255 -9.48 0.74 29.32
CA SER A 255 -8.89 1.43 30.47
C SER A 255 -9.71 2.67 30.83
N ALA A 256 -9.51 3.22 32.02
CA ALA A 256 -10.16 4.47 32.42
C ALA A 256 -9.80 5.67 31.51
N GLU A 257 -8.60 5.66 30.90
CA GLU A 257 -8.14 6.71 29.98
C GLU A 257 -8.67 6.51 28.55
N TYR A 258 -8.91 5.27 28.16
CA TYR A 258 -9.45 4.86 26.86
C TYR A 258 -10.58 3.85 27.06
N PRO A 259 -11.74 4.30 27.57
CA PRO A 259 -12.84 3.38 27.85
C PRO A 259 -13.37 2.79 26.54
N LYS A 260 -13.47 1.47 26.53
CA LYS A 260 -14.05 0.68 25.43
C LYS A 260 -15.37 0.06 25.85
N ILE A 261 -16.33 -0.03 24.94
CA ILE A 261 -17.64 -0.62 25.19
C ILE A 261 -18.04 -1.61 24.10
N GLY A 262 -18.85 -2.59 24.49
CA GLY A 262 -19.44 -3.59 23.62
C GLY A 262 -18.59 -4.84 23.48
N THR A 263 -18.97 -5.69 22.52
CA THR A 263 -18.25 -6.92 22.20
C THR A 263 -17.02 -6.66 21.31
N HIS A 264 -16.10 -7.62 21.32
CA HIS A 264 -15.03 -7.83 20.36
C HIS A 264 -14.79 -9.33 20.17
N GLU A 265 -14.83 -9.80 18.93
CA GLU A 265 -14.54 -11.19 18.57
C GLU A 265 -13.75 -11.20 17.26
N PHE A 266 -12.89 -12.19 17.08
CA PHE A 266 -12.10 -12.34 15.86
C PHE A 266 -11.65 -13.78 15.67
N GLY A 267 -11.29 -14.13 14.46
CA GLY A 267 -10.77 -15.46 14.16
C GLY A 267 -10.44 -15.63 12.70
N SER A 268 -10.40 -16.88 12.27
CA SER A 268 -10.29 -17.25 10.87
C SER A 268 -11.27 -18.34 10.50
N THR A 269 -11.55 -18.43 9.20
CA THR A 269 -12.04 -19.62 8.54
C THR A 269 -10.88 -20.29 7.80
N ASP A 270 -11.16 -21.28 6.96
CA ASP A 270 -10.17 -21.77 6.00
C ASP A 270 -9.82 -20.72 4.92
N GLU A 271 -10.67 -19.71 4.69
CA GLU A 271 -10.55 -18.80 3.55
C GLU A 271 -10.13 -17.37 3.92
N TYR A 272 -10.50 -16.89 5.12
CA TYR A 272 -10.30 -15.50 5.50
C TYR A 272 -10.18 -15.32 7.02
N PHE A 273 -9.47 -14.27 7.42
CA PHE A 273 -9.52 -13.71 8.77
C PHE A 273 -10.77 -12.85 8.91
N TRP A 274 -11.32 -12.77 10.12
CA TRP A 274 -12.45 -11.90 10.42
C TRP A 274 -12.33 -11.28 11.80
N GLY A 275 -12.97 -10.14 11.99
CA GLY A 275 -13.12 -9.49 13.29
C GLY A 275 -14.40 -8.67 13.33
N LYS A 276 -15.05 -8.63 14.48
CA LYS A 276 -16.25 -7.81 14.75
C LYS A 276 -16.16 -7.15 16.12
N ALA A 277 -16.60 -5.91 16.22
CA ALA A 277 -16.63 -5.16 17.46
C ALA A 277 -17.87 -4.27 17.55
N GLY A 278 -18.26 -3.91 18.77
CA GLY A 278 -19.52 -3.22 19.04
C GLY A 278 -20.57 -4.20 19.53
N ALA A 279 -21.86 -3.89 19.33
CA ALA A 279 -22.98 -4.54 20.01
C ALA A 279 -23.01 -4.30 21.53
N PRO A 280 -24.20 -4.06 22.12
CA PRO A 280 -24.33 -3.82 23.56
C PRO A 280 -24.04 -5.08 24.37
N VAL A 281 -23.42 -4.90 25.54
CA VAL A 281 -23.22 -5.94 26.56
C VAL A 281 -23.90 -5.51 27.86
N GLU A 282 -24.54 -6.43 28.57
CA GLU A 282 -25.23 -6.11 29.83
C GLU A 282 -24.24 -5.70 30.94
N ASN A 283 -23.07 -6.34 30.99
CA ASN A 283 -22.02 -6.07 31.97
C ASN A 283 -20.64 -6.13 31.31
N GLN A 284 -20.02 -4.96 31.13
CA GLN A 284 -18.72 -4.83 30.46
C GLN A 284 -17.59 -5.53 31.23
N ASP A 285 -17.56 -5.43 32.56
CA ASP A 285 -16.53 -6.03 33.41
C ASP A 285 -16.59 -7.56 33.41
N GLU A 286 -17.79 -8.12 33.30
CA GLU A 286 -17.98 -9.58 33.18
C GLU A 286 -17.57 -10.07 31.81
N TYR A 287 -17.99 -9.36 30.76
CA TYR A 287 -17.61 -9.65 29.39
C TYR A 287 -16.08 -9.70 29.23
N GLU A 288 -15.36 -8.70 29.76
CA GLU A 288 -13.89 -8.63 29.69
C GLU A 288 -13.17 -9.82 30.33
N LYS A 289 -13.76 -10.47 31.34
CA LYS A 289 -13.17 -11.65 31.98
C LYS A 289 -13.23 -12.89 31.10
N THR A 290 -14.21 -12.95 30.20
CA THR A 290 -14.47 -14.10 29.33
C THR A 290 -14.10 -13.87 27.87
N ALA A 291 -13.85 -12.61 27.49
CA ALA A 291 -13.60 -12.24 26.11
C ALA A 291 -12.34 -12.91 25.55
N GLN A 292 -12.41 -13.20 24.26
CA GLN A 292 -11.38 -13.91 23.52
C GLN A 292 -10.04 -13.17 23.58
N GLN A 293 -8.98 -13.92 23.90
CA GLN A 293 -7.64 -13.36 24.00
C GLN A 293 -6.94 -13.32 22.64
N LYS A 294 -5.93 -12.45 22.54
CA LYS A 294 -5.12 -12.25 21.33
C LYS A 294 -4.45 -13.55 20.92
N ALA A 295 -4.43 -13.88 19.63
CA ALA A 295 -3.87 -15.14 19.13
C ALA A 295 -3.42 -15.06 17.67
N ILE A 296 -2.61 -16.02 17.23
CA ILE A 296 -2.26 -16.21 15.83
C ILE A 296 -3.29 -17.13 15.18
N TYR A 297 -3.80 -16.72 14.03
CA TYR A 297 -4.70 -17.49 13.19
C TYR A 297 -4.05 -17.73 11.84
N SER A 298 -4.49 -18.77 11.13
CA SER A 298 -4.04 -19.11 9.78
C SER A 298 -5.22 -19.39 8.87
N ILE A 299 -5.01 -19.16 7.56
CA ILE A 299 -5.96 -19.47 6.48
C ILE A 299 -5.24 -20.27 5.39
N LYS A 300 -6.00 -20.90 4.49
CA LYS A 300 -5.48 -21.46 3.25
C LYS A 300 -5.37 -20.33 2.22
N GLN A 301 -4.15 -19.87 1.99
CA GLN A 301 -3.84 -18.84 1.00
C GLN A 301 -2.85 -19.42 -0.01
N PRO A 302 -3.02 -19.15 -1.32
CA PRO A 302 -2.01 -19.48 -2.33
C PRO A 302 -0.64 -18.89 -2.03
N GLU A 303 0.41 -19.40 -2.70
CA GLU A 303 1.77 -18.88 -2.55
C GLU A 303 2.00 -17.55 -3.26
N GLN A 304 1.19 -17.26 -4.29
CA GLN A 304 1.29 -16.08 -5.14
C GLN A 304 -0.08 -15.40 -5.24
N PRO A 305 -0.14 -14.06 -5.38
CA PRO A 305 -1.40 -13.37 -5.62
C PRO A 305 -2.00 -13.79 -6.96
N ASP A 306 -3.32 -13.76 -7.05
CA ASP A 306 -4.01 -13.87 -8.34
C ASP A 306 -3.61 -12.67 -9.20
N GLU A 307 -2.78 -12.92 -10.20
CA GLU A 307 -2.48 -11.93 -11.21
C GLU A 307 -3.64 -11.91 -12.21
N THR A 308 -4.30 -10.76 -12.34
CA THR A 308 -5.33 -10.59 -13.37
C THR A 308 -4.72 -10.69 -14.78
N ALA A 309 -5.58 -10.74 -15.79
CA ALA A 309 -5.19 -10.78 -17.21
C ALA A 309 -4.23 -9.62 -17.55
N ALA A 310 -3.34 -9.84 -18.53
CA ALA A 310 -2.38 -8.86 -19.01
C ALA A 310 -3.03 -7.50 -19.34
N PRO A 311 -2.29 -6.37 -19.29
CA PRO A 311 -2.85 -5.07 -19.64
C PRO A 311 -3.37 -5.10 -21.08
N VAL A 312 -4.51 -4.47 -21.33
CA VAL A 312 -5.09 -4.37 -22.66
C VAL A 312 -5.22 -2.91 -23.05
N ILE A 313 -4.59 -2.52 -24.16
CA ILE A 313 -4.79 -1.22 -24.79
C ILE A 313 -6.04 -1.33 -25.66
N LYS A 314 -7.14 -0.74 -25.21
CA LYS A 314 -8.44 -0.76 -25.90
C LYS A 314 -8.45 0.12 -27.14
N SER A 315 -7.79 1.28 -27.09
CA SER A 315 -7.63 2.15 -28.24
C SER A 315 -6.33 2.95 -28.18
N LEU A 316 -5.78 3.26 -29.36
CA LEU A 316 -4.65 4.18 -29.56
C LEU A 316 -5.00 5.08 -30.74
N THR A 317 -5.07 6.39 -30.48
CA THR A 317 -5.52 7.39 -31.45
C THR A 317 -4.59 8.58 -31.47
N SER A 318 -4.63 9.37 -32.54
CA SER A 318 -3.92 10.65 -32.61
C SER A 318 -4.88 11.82 -32.84
N GLY A 319 -4.41 13.02 -32.51
CA GLY A 319 -5.06 14.28 -32.86
C GLY A 319 -4.04 15.37 -33.11
N ASP A 320 -4.03 15.90 -34.32
CA ASP A 320 -3.07 16.92 -34.74
C ASP A 320 -3.61 18.34 -34.56
N THR A 321 -2.77 19.23 -34.03
CA THR A 321 -3.06 20.68 -34.00
C THR A 321 -2.44 21.34 -35.22
N LYS A 322 -3.25 22.06 -35.99
CA LYS A 322 -2.82 22.75 -37.22
C LYS A 322 -2.85 24.27 -37.06
N LYS A 323 -1.84 24.94 -37.63
CA LYS A 323 -1.81 26.40 -37.82
C LYS A 323 -1.55 26.68 -39.30
N ASP A 324 -2.40 27.48 -39.91
CA ASP A 324 -2.33 27.82 -41.34
C ASP A 324 -2.29 26.57 -42.26
N GLY A 325 -2.98 25.51 -41.86
CA GLY A 325 -3.06 24.23 -42.59
C GLY A 325 -1.89 23.26 -42.31
N ALA A 326 -0.80 23.71 -41.71
CA ALA A 326 0.35 22.88 -41.35
C ALA A 326 0.19 22.30 -39.94
N ILE A 327 0.60 21.05 -39.74
CA ILE A 327 0.66 20.43 -38.41
C ILE A 327 1.75 21.13 -37.60
N THR A 328 1.46 21.39 -36.34
CA THR A 328 2.39 22.02 -35.38
C THR A 328 2.61 21.16 -34.15
N LYS A 329 1.61 20.36 -33.78
CA LYS A 329 1.66 19.42 -32.66
C LYS A 329 0.87 18.17 -33.00
N THR A 330 1.29 17.06 -32.43
CA THR A 330 0.56 15.80 -32.45
C THR A 330 0.29 15.39 -31.02
N ALA A 331 -0.95 15.00 -30.74
CA ALA A 331 -1.36 14.41 -29.49
C ALA A 331 -1.65 12.91 -29.71
N ILE A 332 -1.02 12.04 -28.94
CA ILE A 332 -1.28 10.60 -28.91
C ILE A 332 -2.10 10.30 -27.65
N ARG A 333 -3.22 9.60 -27.82
CA ARG A 333 -4.17 9.23 -26.76
C ARG A 333 -4.36 7.73 -26.73
N TRP A 334 -4.38 7.16 -25.54
CA TRP A 334 -4.67 5.74 -25.35
C TRP A 334 -5.72 5.52 -24.28
N GLU A 335 -6.51 4.46 -24.47
CA GLU A 335 -7.50 3.99 -23.51
C GLU A 335 -7.11 2.58 -23.09
N MET A 336 -7.08 2.34 -21.78
CA MET A 336 -6.86 1.01 -21.21
C MET A 336 -8.20 0.33 -20.99
N ASP A 337 -8.25 -1.00 -21.14
CA ASP A 337 -9.40 -1.77 -20.68
C ASP A 337 -9.48 -1.72 -19.14
N GLU A 338 -10.59 -1.22 -18.61
CA GLU A 338 -10.85 -1.08 -17.17
C GLU A 338 -10.88 -2.43 -16.42
N LYS A 339 -11.06 -3.54 -17.15
CA LYS A 339 -11.05 -4.90 -16.62
C LYS A 339 -9.68 -5.58 -16.66
N SER A 340 -8.69 -4.93 -17.26
CA SER A 340 -7.31 -5.42 -17.27
C SER A 340 -6.54 -4.94 -16.05
N THR A 341 -5.40 -5.57 -15.75
CA THR A 341 -4.45 -5.06 -14.74
C THR A 341 -4.17 -3.57 -14.94
N PRO A 342 -4.08 -2.77 -13.87
CA PRO A 342 -3.99 -1.33 -13.99
C PRO A 342 -2.65 -0.93 -14.61
N PHE A 343 -2.74 0.04 -15.53
CA PHE A 343 -1.62 0.70 -16.15
C PHE A 343 -0.70 1.37 -15.11
N PHE A 344 0.61 1.27 -15.33
CA PHE A 344 1.61 1.78 -14.41
C PHE A 344 2.64 2.69 -15.10
N SER A 345 3.22 2.25 -16.22
CA SER A 345 4.23 3.00 -16.96
C SER A 345 4.12 2.75 -18.47
N TYR A 346 4.71 3.65 -19.25
CA TYR A 346 4.70 3.56 -20.71
C TYR A 346 6.08 3.83 -21.32
N THR A 347 6.24 3.37 -22.56
CA THR A 347 7.22 3.84 -23.53
C THR A 347 6.47 4.15 -24.82
N LEU A 348 6.66 5.36 -25.34
CA LEU A 348 6.07 5.84 -26.59
C LEU A 348 7.19 6.22 -27.54
N LYS A 349 7.17 5.66 -28.75
CA LYS A 349 8.07 6.01 -29.84
C LYS A 349 7.27 6.44 -31.06
N VAL A 350 7.65 7.56 -31.65
CA VAL A 350 7.03 8.11 -32.86
C VAL A 350 8.11 8.32 -33.93
N THR A 351 7.87 7.80 -35.13
CA THR A 351 8.80 7.87 -36.25
C THR A 351 8.12 8.36 -37.52
N ASP A 352 8.89 8.94 -38.44
CA ASP A 352 8.43 9.23 -39.80
C ASP A 352 8.36 7.95 -40.68
N GLN A 353 8.02 8.10 -41.96
CA GLN A 353 8.01 7.00 -42.94
C GLN A 353 9.38 6.36 -43.19
N ASN A 354 10.46 7.08 -42.94
CA ASN A 354 11.83 6.58 -43.10
C ASN A 354 12.36 5.92 -41.82
N GLY A 355 11.54 5.85 -40.77
CA GLY A 355 11.93 5.32 -39.46
C GLY A 355 12.77 6.30 -38.62
N LYS A 356 12.89 7.57 -39.03
CA LYS A 356 13.55 8.61 -38.24
C LYS A 356 12.67 8.93 -37.03
N GLU A 357 13.27 8.98 -35.85
CA GLU A 357 12.57 9.35 -34.62
C GLU A 357 12.14 10.83 -34.66
N LEU A 358 10.84 11.04 -34.44
CA LEU A 358 10.21 12.35 -34.28
C LEU A 358 10.02 12.68 -32.80
N PHE A 359 9.69 11.67 -32.00
CA PHE A 359 9.48 11.82 -30.56
C PHE A 359 9.67 10.48 -29.86
N ALA A 360 10.22 10.53 -28.64
CA ALA A 360 10.27 9.39 -27.74
C ALA A 360 10.04 9.88 -26.30
N SER A 361 9.28 9.11 -25.53
CA SER A 361 9.06 9.36 -24.11
C SER A 361 8.82 8.06 -23.37
N ALA A 362 9.32 7.98 -22.14
CA ALA A 362 9.02 6.89 -21.22
C ALA A 362 8.90 7.45 -19.81
N ALA A 363 7.86 7.05 -19.08
CA ALA A 363 7.66 7.47 -17.71
C ALA A 363 6.78 6.49 -16.93
N THR A 364 6.89 6.56 -15.60
CA THR A 364 5.92 5.96 -14.67
C THR A 364 4.93 7.04 -14.27
N ALA A 365 3.74 7.00 -14.87
CA ALA A 365 2.68 7.99 -14.69
C ALA A 365 1.33 7.27 -14.86
N PRO A 366 0.84 6.56 -13.83
CA PRO A 366 -0.30 5.65 -13.94
C PRO A 366 -1.63 6.34 -14.27
N GLU A 367 -1.69 7.67 -14.17
CA GLU A 367 -2.83 8.49 -14.56
C GLU A 367 -2.81 8.97 -16.01
N LEU A 368 -1.67 8.88 -16.69
CA LEU A 368 -1.46 9.50 -17.99
C LEU A 368 -2.06 8.66 -19.11
N THR A 369 -2.93 9.28 -19.92
CA THR A 369 -3.58 8.67 -21.08
C THR A 369 -3.42 9.47 -22.37
N GLU A 370 -2.68 10.59 -22.31
CA GLU A 370 -2.44 11.48 -23.44
C GLU A 370 -1.06 12.12 -23.35
N LEU A 371 -0.37 12.23 -24.48
CA LEU A 371 0.85 13.01 -24.66
C LEU A 371 0.75 13.90 -25.87
N SER A 372 1.17 15.16 -25.73
CA SER A 372 1.26 16.11 -26.84
C SER A 372 2.70 16.59 -27.00
N PHE A 373 3.18 16.61 -28.24
CA PHE A 373 4.52 17.06 -28.59
C PHE A 373 4.52 17.86 -29.90
N GLU A 374 5.58 18.61 -30.14
CA GLU A 374 5.76 19.33 -31.40
C GLU A 374 6.04 18.34 -32.53
N ASN A 375 5.26 18.45 -33.60
CA ASN A 375 5.40 17.63 -34.79
C ASN A 375 4.96 18.44 -36.00
N THR A 376 5.67 18.32 -37.11
CA THR A 376 5.32 18.92 -38.40
C THR A 376 5.08 17.88 -39.49
N GLU A 377 5.43 16.61 -39.23
CA GLU A 377 5.27 15.52 -40.18
C GLU A 377 3.83 15.04 -40.21
N ALA A 378 3.22 15.00 -41.39
CA ALA A 378 1.87 14.44 -41.57
C ALA A 378 1.86 12.91 -41.55
N ALA A 379 2.96 12.30 -41.98
CA ALA A 379 3.13 10.86 -42.11
C ALA A 379 3.99 10.32 -40.96
N TYR A 380 3.37 9.72 -39.96
CA TYR A 380 4.07 9.16 -38.80
C TYR A 380 3.48 7.83 -38.33
N LYS A 381 4.32 7.02 -37.69
CA LYS A 381 3.96 5.79 -36.98
C LYS A 381 4.27 5.98 -35.49
N CYS A 382 3.37 5.51 -34.66
CA CYS A 382 3.44 5.52 -33.21
C CYS A 382 3.45 4.08 -32.70
N GLU A 383 4.38 3.76 -31.79
CA GLU A 383 4.43 2.52 -31.04
C GLU A 383 4.35 2.84 -29.56
N LEU A 384 3.28 2.40 -28.91
CA LEU A 384 3.06 2.52 -27.48
C LEU A 384 3.23 1.16 -26.84
N THR A 385 4.16 1.03 -25.90
CA THR A 385 4.27 -0.12 -25.01
C THR A 385 3.89 0.33 -23.59
N VAL A 386 2.92 -0.33 -22.99
CA VAL A 386 2.51 -0.10 -21.60
C VAL A 386 2.97 -1.25 -20.72
N THR A 387 3.28 -0.95 -19.46
CA THR A 387 3.54 -1.93 -18.40
C THR A 387 2.52 -1.75 -17.28
N ASP A 388 1.97 -2.84 -16.77
CA ASP A 388 1.04 -2.83 -15.64
C ASP A 388 1.77 -2.78 -14.28
N VAL A 389 1.00 -2.76 -13.19
CA VAL A 389 1.54 -2.76 -11.82
C VAL A 389 2.28 -4.05 -11.42
N PHE A 390 2.10 -5.14 -12.16
CA PHE A 390 2.71 -6.46 -11.96
C PHE A 390 3.93 -6.71 -12.86
N GLY A 391 4.21 -5.82 -13.81
CA GLY A 391 5.32 -5.92 -14.76
C GLY A 391 4.98 -6.57 -16.11
N LYS A 392 3.70 -6.87 -16.39
CA LYS A 392 3.27 -7.38 -17.70
C LYS A 392 3.14 -6.24 -18.70
N THR A 393 3.41 -6.52 -19.97
CA THR A 393 3.44 -5.51 -21.04
C THR A 393 2.41 -5.75 -22.13
N ALA A 394 1.94 -4.67 -22.74
CA ALA A 394 1.18 -4.71 -23.99
C ALA A 394 1.65 -3.62 -24.95
N THR A 395 1.61 -3.90 -26.25
CA THR A 395 2.06 -2.96 -27.29
C THR A 395 0.93 -2.71 -28.28
N ALA A 396 0.75 -1.45 -28.66
CA ALA A 396 -0.16 -1.02 -29.71
C ALA A 396 0.56 -0.10 -30.69
N THR A 397 0.13 -0.13 -31.94
CA THR A 397 0.68 0.70 -33.01
C THR A 397 -0.41 1.52 -33.64
N TYR A 398 -0.09 2.77 -33.98
CA TYR A 398 -0.94 3.66 -34.76
C TYR A 398 -0.13 4.22 -35.93
N THR A 399 -0.73 4.31 -37.11
CA THR A 399 -0.16 4.98 -38.28
C THR A 399 -1.10 6.11 -38.69
N SER A 400 -0.54 7.30 -38.94
CA SER A 400 -1.34 8.42 -39.42
C SER A 400 -1.89 8.15 -40.82
N GLU A 401 -2.97 8.83 -41.20
CA GLU A 401 -3.59 8.64 -42.53
C GLU A 401 -2.61 8.92 -43.68
N ALA A 402 -1.71 9.88 -43.51
CA ALA A 402 -0.71 10.22 -44.53
C ALA A 402 0.51 9.27 -44.53
N TYR A 403 0.60 8.32 -43.59
CA TYR A 403 1.65 7.30 -43.58
C TYR A 403 1.57 6.37 -44.80
N GLY A 404 0.41 6.29 -45.46
CA GLY A 404 0.18 5.45 -46.63
C GLY A 404 -0.01 3.97 -46.28
N GLU A 405 -0.49 3.18 -47.24
CA GLU A 405 -0.48 1.72 -47.14
C GLU A 405 0.97 1.22 -47.25
N GLU A 406 1.34 0.25 -46.41
CA GLU A 406 2.61 -0.45 -46.48
C GLU A 406 2.82 -0.95 -47.93
N PRO A 407 3.95 -0.66 -48.59
CA PRO A 407 4.16 -1.14 -49.95
C PRO A 407 4.07 -2.66 -49.92
N ALA A 408 3.12 -3.20 -50.69
CA ALA A 408 2.92 -4.64 -50.81
C ALA A 408 4.29 -5.31 -51.03
N PRO A 409 4.58 -6.43 -50.35
CA PRO A 409 5.85 -7.12 -50.52
C PRO A 409 6.02 -7.37 -52.01
N THR A 410 7.04 -6.76 -52.62
CA THR A 410 7.39 -7.03 -54.01
C THR A 410 7.79 -8.48 -54.08
N THR A 411 6.88 -9.32 -54.55
CA THR A 411 7.17 -10.67 -55.02
C THR A 411 8.40 -10.57 -55.92
N PRO A 412 9.50 -11.30 -55.62
CA PRO A 412 10.62 -11.38 -56.53
C PRO A 412 10.11 -11.86 -57.88
N ASP A 413 10.44 -11.10 -58.92
CA ASP A 413 10.13 -11.42 -60.31
C ASP A 413 10.83 -12.73 -60.69
N GLU A 414 10.08 -13.85 -60.67
CA GLU A 414 10.51 -15.13 -61.24
C GLU A 414 10.53 -15.01 -62.77
N SER A 415 11.53 -14.33 -63.30
CA SER A 415 11.88 -14.36 -64.72
C SER A 415 13.38 -14.13 -64.91
N SER A 416 14.20 -14.98 -64.31
CA SER A 416 15.48 -15.38 -64.92
C SER A 416 16.08 -16.58 -64.19
N THR A 417 15.84 -17.78 -64.72
CA THR A 417 16.70 -18.92 -64.42
C THR A 417 17.16 -19.57 -65.72
N VAL A 418 18.45 -19.38 -65.92
CA VAL A 418 19.33 -20.01 -66.89
C VAL A 418 19.29 -21.53 -66.70
N ALA A 419 19.28 -22.25 -67.82
CA ALA A 419 19.28 -23.70 -67.90
C ALA A 419 20.50 -24.34 -67.20
N PRO A 420 20.32 -25.43 -66.43
CA PRO A 420 21.41 -26.29 -66.01
C PRO A 420 21.63 -27.41 -67.04
N THR A 421 22.91 -27.71 -67.31
CA THR A 421 23.35 -28.87 -68.08
C THR A 421 23.50 -30.06 -67.15
N ASP A 422 22.92 -31.18 -67.56
CA ASP A 422 23.07 -32.53 -67.02
C ASP A 422 24.54 -32.97 -66.97
N GLU A 423 24.95 -33.57 -65.85
CA GLU A 423 25.71 -34.82 -65.92
C GLU A 423 25.28 -35.77 -64.80
N THR A 424 25.17 -37.02 -65.22
CA THR A 424 24.42 -38.13 -64.65
C THR A 424 25.30 -38.95 -63.71
N THR A 425 24.75 -39.52 -62.63
CA THR A 425 24.96 -40.94 -62.23
C THR A 425 24.16 -41.30 -60.96
N THR A 426 23.10 -42.09 -61.18
CA THR A 426 22.48 -43.06 -60.23
C THR A 426 23.29 -44.39 -60.34
N PRO A 427 23.07 -45.48 -59.55
CA PRO A 427 22.00 -45.73 -58.56
C PRO A 427 22.45 -46.44 -57.25
N ASP A 428 21.60 -46.45 -56.21
CA ASP A 428 20.81 -47.66 -55.88
C ASP A 428 19.87 -47.48 -54.68
N ALA A 429 18.76 -48.19 -54.78
CA ALA A 429 17.59 -48.13 -53.91
C ALA A 429 17.63 -49.18 -52.78
N SER A 430 16.97 -48.91 -51.65
CA SER A 430 15.98 -49.84 -51.07
C SER A 430 15.24 -49.23 -49.88
N THR A 431 13.92 -49.37 -49.95
CA THR A 431 12.82 -49.11 -49.01
C THR A 431 12.91 -49.80 -47.65
N SER A 432 12.42 -49.15 -46.58
CA SER A 432 11.24 -49.56 -45.76
C SER A 432 11.16 -48.82 -44.41
N GLU A 433 10.02 -48.17 -44.12
CA GLU A 433 9.58 -47.73 -42.78
C GLU A 433 8.81 -48.88 -42.04
N PRO A 434 8.15 -48.67 -40.88
CA PRO A 434 8.64 -48.25 -39.55
C PRO A 434 8.16 -49.21 -38.43
N VAL A 435 8.85 -49.37 -37.29
CA VAL A 435 8.26 -50.05 -36.10
C VAL A 435 8.79 -49.53 -34.76
N SER A 436 7.84 -48.99 -33.98
CA SER A 436 7.58 -49.13 -32.52
C SER A 436 8.74 -49.06 -31.50
N SER A 437 8.61 -48.08 -30.62
CA SER A 437 9.32 -47.88 -29.35
C SER A 437 8.64 -48.58 -28.17
N SER A 438 9.38 -49.38 -27.41
CA SER A 438 9.18 -49.58 -25.96
C SER A 438 10.33 -50.40 -25.40
N GLU A 439 11.08 -49.82 -24.45
CA GLU A 439 11.52 -50.44 -23.19
C GLU A 439 12.63 -49.58 -22.57
N GLU A 440 12.28 -48.87 -21.50
CA GLU A 440 13.18 -48.06 -20.69
C GLU A 440 13.63 -48.88 -19.49
N SER A 441 14.95 -48.91 -19.29
CA SER A 441 15.67 -49.74 -18.33
C SER A 441 15.69 -49.11 -16.93
N THR A 442 15.38 -49.95 -15.94
CA THR A 442 15.58 -49.72 -14.50
C THR A 442 17.06 -49.61 -14.11
N VAL A 443 17.43 -48.61 -13.30
CA VAL A 443 18.62 -48.66 -12.42
C VAL A 443 18.29 -48.04 -11.06
N ALA A 444 18.76 -48.72 -10.02
CA ALA A 444 18.47 -48.58 -8.59
C ALA A 444 19.19 -47.38 -7.89
N PRO A 445 18.87 -47.09 -6.61
CA PRO A 445 19.19 -45.82 -5.94
C PRO A 445 20.54 -45.86 -5.21
N ALA A 446 21.19 -44.71 -5.11
CA ALA A 446 22.38 -44.52 -4.29
C ALA A 446 22.06 -43.64 -3.06
N GLU A 447 22.57 -44.12 -1.94
CA GLU A 447 22.48 -43.64 -0.57
C GLU A 447 22.97 -42.19 -0.41
N THR A 448 22.38 -41.45 0.53
CA THR A 448 22.94 -40.17 0.98
C THR A 448 23.16 -40.23 2.48
N GLU A 449 24.44 -40.20 2.85
CA GLU A 449 24.94 -40.20 4.20
C GLU A 449 24.61 -38.89 4.94
N THR A 450 24.32 -39.02 6.23
CA THR A 450 24.38 -37.93 7.20
C THR A 450 25.83 -37.75 7.64
N PRO A 451 26.30 -36.49 7.83
CA PRO A 451 27.28 -36.26 8.88
C PRO A 451 26.88 -35.14 9.86
N SER A 452 27.32 -35.43 11.08
CA SER A 452 27.21 -34.74 12.34
C SER A 452 27.69 -33.29 12.36
N ALA A 453 27.13 -32.57 13.32
CA ALA A 453 27.62 -31.33 13.92
C ALA A 453 29.12 -31.36 14.24
N ASP A 454 29.81 -30.24 14.02
CA ASP A 454 30.45 -29.43 15.07
C ASP A 454 31.22 -28.26 14.40
N THR A 455 30.76 -27.01 14.58
CA THR A 455 31.63 -25.82 14.54
C THR A 455 30.88 -24.65 15.17
N THR A 456 31.28 -24.27 16.38
CA THR A 456 31.02 -22.98 17.02
C THR A 456 31.51 -21.80 16.17
N PRO A 457 30.74 -20.71 16.04
CA PRO A 457 31.27 -19.39 15.76
C PRO A 457 31.10 -18.43 16.94
N ASN A 458 32.10 -17.56 17.04
CA ASN A 458 32.34 -16.57 18.07
C ASN A 458 31.16 -15.64 18.38
N ASN A 459 31.01 -15.36 19.67
CA ASN A 459 30.21 -14.26 20.22
C ASN A 459 30.82 -12.92 19.77
N ASP A 460 30.09 -12.18 18.94
CA ASP A 460 30.15 -10.72 18.93
C ASP A 460 28.77 -10.18 19.34
N GLU A 461 28.74 -9.62 20.55
CA GLU A 461 27.59 -9.00 21.18
C GLU A 461 27.26 -7.66 20.50
N SER A 462 26.12 -7.57 19.81
CA SER A 462 25.30 -6.35 19.80
C SER A 462 23.88 -6.62 19.29
N SER A 463 23.13 -7.49 19.97
CA SER A 463 21.68 -7.60 19.78
C SER A 463 20.97 -6.49 20.57
N PHE A 464 20.55 -5.42 19.89
CA PHE A 464 19.57 -4.49 20.45
C PHE A 464 18.18 -5.12 20.41
N PRO A 465 17.35 -5.01 21.47
CA PRO A 465 16.01 -5.57 21.47
C PRO A 465 15.13 -4.85 20.46
N VAL A 466 14.53 -5.62 19.56
CA VAL A 466 13.42 -5.18 18.71
C VAL A 466 12.23 -4.91 19.64
N VAL A 467 12.01 -3.64 19.98
CA VAL A 467 10.78 -3.20 20.64
C VAL A 467 9.76 -2.92 19.54
N PRO A 468 8.62 -3.64 19.48
CA PRO A 468 7.54 -3.26 18.59
C PRO A 468 7.03 -1.89 19.04
N VAL A 469 7.17 -0.88 18.18
CA VAL A 469 6.52 0.42 18.39
C VAL A 469 5.03 0.21 18.11
N VAL A 470 4.28 -0.08 19.17
CA VAL A 470 2.82 0.02 19.15
C VAL A 470 2.48 1.51 19.25
N ILE A 471 2.21 2.14 18.12
CA ILE A 471 1.61 3.48 18.11
C ILE A 471 0.12 3.29 18.44
N ALA A 472 -0.24 3.52 19.69
CA ALA A 472 -1.63 3.68 20.07
C ALA A 472 -2.13 5.01 19.48
N VAL A 473 -2.97 4.92 18.46
CA VAL A 473 -3.70 6.07 17.89
C VAL A 473 -4.74 6.51 18.91
N ALA A 474 -4.61 7.73 19.40
CA ALA A 474 -5.62 8.39 20.23
C ALA A 474 -6.30 9.46 19.37
N ALA A 475 -7.48 9.15 18.85
CA ALA A 475 -8.31 10.12 18.15
C ALA A 475 -8.71 11.26 19.11
N VAL A 476 -8.22 12.49 18.83
CA VAL A 476 -8.72 13.70 19.47
C VAL A 476 -9.88 14.22 18.63
N ALA A 477 -11.09 14.12 19.18
CA ALA A 477 -12.25 14.83 18.67
C ALA A 477 -11.99 16.34 18.74
N VAL A 478 -12.15 17.04 17.60
CA VAL A 478 -12.06 18.50 17.51
C VAL A 478 -13.17 19.13 18.33
N ILE A 479 -12.89 19.48 19.59
CA ILE A 479 -13.47 20.63 20.31
C ILE A 479 -12.34 21.24 21.14
N GLY A 480 -12.08 22.53 20.93
CA GLY A 480 -10.82 23.21 21.26
C GLY A 480 -10.28 23.06 22.68
N GLY A 481 -8.95 23.07 22.77
CA GLY A 481 -8.18 23.13 24.02
C GLY A 481 -6.86 22.38 23.89
N GLY A 482 -5.78 23.10 23.55
CA GLY A 482 -4.46 22.49 23.39
C GLY A 482 -3.83 22.01 24.70
N CYS A 483 -2.97 21.00 24.61
CA CYS A 483 -1.82 20.78 25.50
C CYS A 483 -0.83 19.80 24.84
N GLY A 484 0.43 20.22 24.76
CA GLY A 484 1.52 19.48 24.13
C GLY A 484 2.07 18.31 24.96
N VAL A 485 2.77 17.41 24.28
CA VAL A 485 3.44 16.26 24.88
C VAL A 485 4.85 16.66 25.35
N TYR A 486 5.13 16.45 26.63
CA TYR A 486 6.46 16.58 27.24
C TYR A 486 7.30 15.32 26.98
N PHE A 487 8.50 15.48 26.43
CA PHE A 487 9.51 14.41 26.40
C PHE A 487 10.29 14.36 27.72
N ALA A 488 10.16 13.27 28.48
CA ALA A 488 10.99 12.99 29.65
C ALA A 488 12.37 12.48 29.21
N THR A 489 13.40 13.33 29.33
CA THR A 489 14.80 12.91 29.15
C THR A 489 15.34 12.27 30.43
N LYS A 490 15.68 10.97 30.38
CA LYS A 490 16.45 10.30 31.44
C LYS A 490 17.86 10.89 31.49
N LYS A 491 18.17 11.71 32.51
CA LYS A 491 19.55 12.08 32.85
C LYS A 491 20.30 10.85 33.37
N LYS A 492 21.35 10.44 32.64
CA LYS A 492 22.40 9.55 33.17
C LYS A 492 23.12 10.28 34.32
N LYS A 493 23.14 9.69 35.52
CA LYS A 493 24.08 10.07 36.58
C LYS A 493 25.49 9.72 36.11
N LYS A 494 26.38 10.71 36.06
CA LYS A 494 27.82 10.47 36.07
C LYS A 494 28.25 10.20 37.52
N GLN A 495 29.07 9.18 37.71
CA GLN A 495 29.99 9.08 38.84
C GLN A 495 31.07 10.15 38.72
#